data_AF-A0AAE0NAI4-F1
#
_entry.id   AF-A0AAE0NAI4-F1
#
_cell.length_a   1.000
_cell.length_b   1.000
_cell.length_c   1.000
_cell.angle_alpha   90.00
_cell.angle_beta   90.00
_cell.angle_gamma   90.00
#
_symmetry.space_group_name_H-M   'P 1'
#
loop_
_entity.id
_entity.type
_entity.pdbx_description
1 polymer ?
#
loop_
_entity_poly.entity_id
_entity_poly.type
_entity_poly.pdbx_seq_one_letter_code
_entity_poly.pdbx_strand_id
1 'polypeptide(L)'
;MVSAKLFALVSFLAAALASPVASPNPNLLPSPGAKAVEVRGELGKRVQGIHLVNCGSPDVYSMVVFCPNDGSAACNSFPGPGNECVTPPSGGVQFWESSGSCAFNTGVTFSWNIESSAQSQPNFSVVGSGSNGFTSFTIRKDNLRTMFFDGNGNACRSVYYGLP
;
A
#
# COMPACT_ATOMS: atom_id res chain seq x y z
N MET A 1 5.18 1.55 -69.34
CA MET A 1 6.65 1.49 -69.11
C MET A 1 6.89 1.46 -67.60
N VAL A 2 7.65 0.44 -67.13
CA VAL A 2 8.31 0.27 -65.81
C VAL A 2 7.36 0.20 -64.58
N SER A 3 6.96 -0.95 -64.02
CA SER A 3 7.68 -2.02 -63.30
C SER A 3 8.37 -1.61 -62.01
N ALA A 4 7.76 -1.91 -60.85
CA ALA A 4 8.38 -2.18 -59.53
C ALA A 4 7.27 -2.33 -58.47
N LYS A 5 7.38 -3.12 -57.39
CA LYS A 5 8.30 -4.17 -56.96
C LYS A 5 7.54 -4.94 -55.87
N LEU A 6 7.65 -6.26 -55.92
CA LEU A 6 7.08 -7.25 -55.01
C LEU A 6 7.66 -7.04 -53.60
N PHE A 7 6.82 -6.83 -52.58
CA PHE A 7 7.23 -6.91 -51.17
C PHE A 7 6.81 -8.27 -50.60
N ALA A 8 7.79 -9.12 -50.32
CA ALA A 8 7.60 -10.38 -49.64
C ALA A 8 7.45 -10.13 -48.13
N LEU A 9 6.29 -10.49 -47.56
CA LEU A 9 6.11 -10.60 -46.11
C LEU A 9 6.68 -11.95 -45.64
N VAL A 10 7.77 -11.92 -44.89
CA VAL A 10 8.28 -13.09 -44.17
C VAL A 10 7.63 -13.10 -42.79
N SER A 11 6.67 -14.01 -42.58
CA SER A 11 6.10 -14.28 -41.26
C SER A 11 7.03 -15.17 -40.45
N PHE A 12 7.53 -14.67 -39.33
CA PHE A 12 8.24 -15.47 -38.34
C PHE A 12 7.24 -16.29 -37.51
N LEU A 13 7.26 -17.61 -37.66
CA LEU A 13 6.62 -18.55 -36.74
C LEU A 13 7.46 -18.62 -35.45
N ALA A 14 6.91 -18.15 -34.33
CA ALA A 14 7.46 -18.43 -33.01
C ALA A 14 6.88 -19.76 -32.51
N ALA A 15 7.72 -20.79 -32.41
CA ALA A 15 7.38 -22.06 -31.80
C ALA A 15 7.45 -21.92 -30.26
N ALA A 16 6.30 -22.02 -29.59
CA ALA A 16 6.25 -22.15 -28.14
C ALA A 16 6.57 -23.60 -27.75
N LEU A 17 7.74 -23.82 -27.16
CA LEU A 17 8.07 -25.09 -26.51
C LEU A 17 7.33 -25.16 -25.17
N ALA A 18 6.24 -25.92 -25.13
CA ALA A 18 5.61 -26.34 -23.88
C ALA A 18 6.54 -27.34 -23.18
N SER A 19 7.17 -26.93 -22.08
CA SER A 19 7.86 -27.88 -21.20
C SER A 19 6.82 -28.72 -20.45
N PRO A 20 6.99 -30.05 -20.32
CA PRO A 20 6.09 -30.87 -19.52
C PRO A 20 6.25 -30.50 -18.04
N VAL A 21 5.13 -30.17 -17.39
CA VAL A 21 5.06 -30.01 -15.93
C VAL A 21 5.34 -31.38 -15.31
N ALA A 22 6.49 -31.50 -14.65
CA ALA A 22 6.82 -32.68 -13.85
C ALA A 22 5.84 -32.79 -12.69
N SER A 23 5.11 -33.91 -12.65
CA SER A 23 4.23 -34.27 -11.53
C SER A 23 5.06 -34.45 -10.25
N PRO A 24 4.63 -33.94 -9.09
CA PRO A 24 5.39 -34.10 -7.85
C PRO A 24 5.36 -35.58 -7.41
N ASN A 25 6.54 -36.19 -7.41
CA ASN A 25 6.77 -37.55 -6.91
C ASN A 25 6.82 -37.51 -5.35
N PRO A 26 5.93 -38.24 -4.64
CA PRO A 26 5.79 -38.12 -3.18
C PRO A 26 6.91 -38.76 -2.35
N ASN A 27 8.02 -39.23 -2.95
CA ASN A 27 9.04 -40.03 -2.24
C ASN A 27 10.48 -39.47 -2.26
N LEU A 28 10.67 -38.15 -2.38
CA LEU A 28 11.99 -37.56 -2.15
C LEU A 28 12.17 -37.18 -0.67
N LEU A 29 12.94 -38.01 0.04
CA LEU A 29 13.54 -37.69 1.33
C LEU A 29 14.28 -36.34 1.27
N PRO A 30 14.17 -35.48 2.30
CA PRO A 30 14.81 -34.17 2.30
C PRO A 30 16.33 -34.28 2.27
N SER A 31 16.94 -33.65 1.27
CA SER A 31 18.38 -33.42 1.18
C SER A 31 18.85 -32.52 2.35
N PRO A 32 19.91 -32.89 3.10
CA PRO A 32 20.44 -32.07 4.19
C PRO A 32 21.22 -30.90 3.59
N GLY A 33 20.53 -29.82 3.24
CA GLY A 33 21.18 -28.63 2.68
C GLY A 33 20.27 -27.46 2.33
N ALA A 34 18.95 -27.63 2.31
CA ALA A 34 18.03 -26.50 2.19
C ALA A 34 17.92 -25.80 3.55
N LYS A 35 18.61 -24.67 3.72
CA LYS A 35 18.25 -23.73 4.78
C LYS A 35 16.82 -23.29 4.52
N ALA A 36 15.90 -23.75 5.36
CA ALA A 36 14.59 -23.16 5.45
C ALA A 36 14.79 -21.65 5.65
N VAL A 37 14.35 -20.84 4.68
CA VAL A 37 14.13 -19.42 4.92
C VAL A 37 12.97 -19.39 5.91
N GLU A 38 13.33 -19.39 7.19
CA GLU A 38 12.42 -19.05 8.26
C GLU A 38 11.96 -17.62 7.95
N VAL A 39 10.78 -17.51 7.33
CA VAL A 39 10.00 -16.28 7.41
C VAL A 39 9.76 -16.12 8.90
N ARG A 40 10.65 -15.38 9.57
CA ARG A 40 10.36 -14.85 10.89
C ARG A 40 9.09 -14.05 10.70
N GLY A 41 7.97 -14.66 11.07
CA GLY A 41 6.88 -13.91 11.64
C GLY A 41 7.51 -13.21 12.84
N GLU A 42 8.03 -12.01 12.62
CA GLU A 42 8.21 -11.09 13.73
C GLU A 42 6.87 -11.09 14.43
N LEU A 43 6.86 -11.56 15.68
CA LEU A 43 5.87 -11.17 16.65
C LEU A 43 5.95 -9.65 16.70
N GLY A 44 5.25 -8.99 15.77
CA GLY A 44 5.32 -7.56 15.57
C GLY A 44 5.03 -6.94 16.92
N LYS A 45 5.97 -6.12 17.41
CA LYS A 45 5.65 -5.24 18.53
C LYS A 45 4.34 -4.55 18.14
N ARG A 46 3.36 -4.62 19.03
CA ARG A 46 2.05 -3.98 18.82
C ARG A 46 2.28 -2.48 18.88
N VAL A 47 2.62 -1.89 17.75
CA VAL A 47 2.87 -0.46 17.65
C VAL A 47 1.61 0.17 17.08
N GLN A 48 1.18 1.28 17.68
CA GLN A 48 0.12 2.10 17.11
C GLN A 48 0.58 2.70 15.77
N GLY A 49 -0.32 2.80 14.82
CA GLY A 49 -0.04 3.32 13.49
C GLY A 49 -1.05 4.38 13.08
N ILE A 50 -0.62 5.23 12.14
CA ILE A 50 -1.48 6.15 11.42
C ILE A 50 -1.33 5.86 9.93
N HIS A 51 -2.42 5.80 9.20
CA HIS A 51 -2.42 5.65 7.74
C HIS A 51 -3.13 6.82 7.09
N LEU A 52 -2.54 7.34 6.02
CA LEU A 52 -3.13 8.37 5.16
C LEU A 52 -3.60 7.63 3.91
N VAL A 53 -4.92 7.52 3.74
CA VAL A 53 -5.51 6.61 2.74
C VAL A 53 -6.38 7.37 1.76
N ASN A 54 -6.41 6.88 0.52
CA ASN A 54 -7.35 7.31 -0.50
C ASN A 54 -8.32 6.18 -0.82
N CYS A 55 -9.61 6.50 -0.91
CA CYS A 55 -10.68 5.55 -1.09
C CYS A 55 -11.43 5.79 -2.41
N GLY A 56 -11.74 4.70 -3.11
CA GLY A 56 -12.50 4.71 -4.36
C GLY A 56 -11.67 4.32 -5.59
N SER A 57 -12.38 4.20 -6.72
CA SER A 57 -11.77 3.98 -8.04
C SER A 57 -12.51 4.81 -9.11
N PRO A 58 -11.95 5.96 -9.58
CA PRO A 58 -10.72 6.61 -9.10
C PRO A 58 -10.85 7.09 -7.64
N ASP A 59 -9.75 7.54 -7.01
CA ASP A 59 -9.81 8.13 -5.66
C ASP A 59 -10.93 9.18 -5.59
N VAL A 60 -11.88 8.98 -4.67
CA VAL A 60 -13.05 9.86 -4.48
C VAL A 60 -12.87 10.70 -3.23
N TYR A 61 -12.31 10.11 -2.18
CA TYR A 61 -12.07 10.82 -0.93
C TYR A 61 -10.86 10.29 -0.18
N SER A 62 -10.37 11.08 0.76
CA SER A 62 -9.23 10.73 1.61
C SER A 62 -9.62 10.71 3.09
N MET A 63 -8.91 9.91 3.87
CA MET A 63 -9.06 9.89 5.32
C MET A 63 -7.72 9.58 5.99
N VAL A 64 -7.60 9.95 7.26
CA VAL A 64 -6.56 9.45 8.15
C VAL A 64 -7.16 8.36 9.02
N VAL A 65 -6.48 7.23 9.12
CA VAL A 65 -6.89 6.06 9.91
C VAL A 65 -5.90 5.85 11.04
N PHE A 66 -6.40 5.73 12.26
CA PHE A 66 -5.63 5.31 13.42
C PHE A 66 -5.77 3.80 13.63
N CYS A 67 -4.64 3.13 13.79
CA CYS A 67 -4.57 1.73 14.13
C CYS A 67 -3.97 1.58 15.53
N PRO A 68 -4.75 1.14 16.54
CA PRO A 68 -4.19 0.87 17.88
C PRO A 68 -3.09 -0.20 17.86
N ASN A 69 -3.12 -1.08 16.86
CA ASN A 69 -2.11 -2.08 16.59
C ASN A 69 -1.97 -2.26 15.07
N ASP A 70 -0.97 -1.62 14.49
CA ASP A 70 -0.73 -1.54 13.04
C ASP A 70 -0.59 -2.93 12.39
N GLY A 71 0.16 -3.83 13.05
CA GLY A 71 0.39 -5.19 12.58
C GLY A 71 -0.80 -6.15 12.76
N SER A 72 -1.97 -5.65 13.19
CA SER A 72 -3.15 -6.50 13.40
C SER A 72 -4.10 -6.52 12.22
N ALA A 73 -4.92 -7.58 12.14
CA ALA A 73 -6.00 -7.68 11.16
C ALA A 73 -6.99 -6.51 11.27
N ALA A 74 -7.17 -5.93 12.46
CA ALA A 74 -8.05 -4.78 12.67
C ALA A 74 -7.64 -3.54 11.87
N CYS A 75 -6.33 -3.38 11.60
CA CYS A 75 -5.83 -2.28 10.76
C CYS A 75 -6.10 -2.52 9.26
N ASN A 76 -6.45 -3.74 8.85
CA ASN A 76 -6.79 -4.07 7.46
C ASN A 76 -8.31 -4.26 7.26
N SER A 77 -9.10 -3.66 8.14
CA SER A 77 -10.57 -3.64 8.09
C SER A 77 -11.07 -2.21 8.19
N PHE A 78 -12.29 -1.96 7.71
CA PHE A 78 -12.91 -0.64 7.79
C PHE A 78 -12.84 -0.10 9.23
N PRO A 79 -12.26 1.09 9.46
CA PRO A 79 -12.08 1.60 10.80
C PRO A 79 -13.44 1.83 11.45
N GLY A 80 -13.56 1.40 12.72
CA GLY A 80 -14.73 1.68 13.53
C GLY A 80 -14.73 3.13 14.01
N PRO A 81 -15.91 3.70 14.34
CA PRO A 81 -16.07 5.11 14.66
C PRO A 81 -15.04 5.65 15.64
N GLY A 82 -14.39 6.75 15.25
CA GLY A 82 -13.39 7.45 16.07
C GLY A 82 -11.95 6.99 15.84
N ASN A 83 -11.72 6.01 14.96
CA ASN A 83 -10.40 5.63 14.47
C ASN A 83 -10.15 6.12 13.05
N GLU A 84 -11.01 6.99 12.55
CA GLU A 84 -10.95 7.60 11.25
C GLU A 84 -11.29 9.08 11.35
N CYS A 85 -10.71 9.86 10.45
CA CYS A 85 -11.15 11.21 10.19
C CYS A 85 -11.05 11.49 8.69
N VAL A 86 -12.13 11.98 8.10
CA VAL A 86 -12.18 12.31 6.66
C VAL A 86 -11.48 13.65 6.45
N THR A 87 -10.62 13.72 5.44
CA THR A 87 -9.90 14.94 5.06
C THR A 87 -9.89 15.10 3.54
N PRO A 88 -10.08 16.31 2.99
CA PRO A 88 -10.44 17.53 3.73
C PRO A 88 -11.86 17.43 4.33
N PRO A 89 -12.22 18.27 5.32
CA PRO A 89 -13.52 18.19 5.99
C PRO A 89 -14.75 18.34 5.07
N SER A 90 -14.57 18.97 3.91
CA SER A 90 -15.56 19.07 2.85
C SER A 90 -15.80 17.75 2.08
N GLY A 91 -15.01 16.72 2.36
CA GLY A 91 -14.86 15.55 1.49
C GLY A 91 -13.98 15.84 0.26
N GLY A 92 -13.71 14.79 -0.52
CA GLY A 92 -12.80 14.84 -1.67
C GLY A 92 -11.42 14.29 -1.36
N VAL A 93 -10.54 14.30 -2.37
CA VAL A 93 -9.18 13.74 -2.28
C VAL A 93 -8.22 14.77 -1.68
N GLN A 94 -7.43 14.35 -0.70
CA GLN A 94 -6.41 15.16 -0.05
C GLN A 94 -5.11 15.15 -0.86
N PHE A 95 -4.51 16.34 -1.03
CA PHE A 95 -3.11 16.44 -1.44
C PHE A 95 -2.21 16.25 -0.21
N TRP A 96 -1.50 15.12 -0.15
CA TRP A 96 -0.83 14.69 1.07
C TRP A 96 0.54 15.35 1.26
N GLU A 97 1.24 15.67 0.17
CA GLU A 97 2.64 16.13 0.12
C GLU A 97 2.78 17.62 0.49
N SER A 98 2.23 17.95 1.66
CA SER A 98 2.20 19.27 2.28
C SER A 98 2.00 19.14 3.80
N SER A 99 1.87 20.27 4.50
CA SER A 99 1.39 20.26 5.90
C SER A 99 -0.13 20.15 5.93
N GLY A 100 -0.65 19.35 6.86
CA GLY A 100 -2.09 19.22 7.05
C GLY A 100 -2.45 18.68 8.43
N SER A 101 -3.75 18.61 8.70
CA SER A 101 -4.26 18.06 9.95
C SER A 101 -5.66 17.49 9.76
N CYS A 102 -6.02 16.56 10.64
CA CYS A 102 -7.30 15.87 10.60
C CYS A 102 -7.76 15.56 12.03
N ALA A 103 -8.96 16.03 12.36
CA ALA A 103 -9.54 15.89 13.70
C ALA A 103 -10.44 14.66 13.76
N PHE A 104 -10.13 13.74 14.67
CA PHE A 104 -10.95 12.58 14.95
C PHE A 104 -12.16 12.97 15.80
N ASN A 105 -13.24 12.20 15.69
CA ASN A 105 -14.45 12.41 16.50
C ASN A 105 -14.20 12.23 18.01
N THR A 106 -13.06 11.65 18.40
CA THR A 106 -12.60 11.55 19.79
C THR A 106 -12.06 12.88 20.35
N GLY A 107 -11.89 13.91 19.51
CA GLY A 107 -11.31 15.20 19.86
C GLY A 107 -9.80 15.27 19.72
N VAL A 108 -9.14 14.16 19.35
CA VAL A 108 -7.71 14.13 19.03
C VAL A 108 -7.50 14.63 17.61
N THR A 109 -6.52 15.51 17.41
CA THR A 109 -6.11 15.97 16.06
C THR A 109 -4.77 15.37 15.73
N PHE A 110 -4.68 14.70 14.58
CA PHE A 110 -3.41 14.32 13.98
C PHE A 110 -2.99 15.38 12.96
N SER A 111 -1.74 15.83 13.05
CA SER A 111 -1.12 16.75 12.10
C SER A 111 0.06 16.08 11.42
N TRP A 112 0.31 16.44 10.16
CA TRP A 112 1.43 15.92 9.38
C TRP A 112 2.17 17.03 8.62
N ASN A 113 3.40 16.72 8.24
CA ASN A 113 4.18 17.42 7.24
C ASN A 113 4.89 16.37 6.38
N ILE A 114 4.58 16.34 5.09
CA ILE A 114 5.14 15.41 4.11
C ILE A 114 5.86 16.22 3.04
N GLU A 115 7.05 15.79 2.68
CA GLU A 115 7.86 16.44 1.65
C GLU A 115 7.13 16.46 0.31
N SER A 116 7.23 17.58 -0.43
CA SER A 116 6.61 17.72 -1.76
C SER A 116 7.10 16.69 -2.78
N SER A 117 8.28 16.10 -2.55
CA SER A 117 8.85 15.05 -3.39
C SER A 117 8.50 13.63 -2.94
N ALA A 118 7.69 13.45 -1.89
CA ALA A 118 7.51 12.15 -1.24
C ALA A 118 7.09 11.03 -2.20
N GLN A 119 6.27 11.31 -3.21
CA GLN A 119 5.86 10.30 -4.21
C GLN A 119 6.98 9.83 -5.13
N SER A 120 8.03 10.63 -5.36
CA SER A 120 9.18 10.20 -6.16
C SER A 120 10.17 9.32 -5.38
N GLN A 121 10.02 9.23 -4.05
CA GLN A 121 10.90 8.43 -3.21
C GLN A 121 10.58 6.92 -3.34
N PRO A 122 11.54 6.04 -3.05
CA PRO A 122 11.28 4.60 -2.96
C PRO A 122 10.19 4.27 -1.93
N ASN A 123 9.46 3.17 -2.13
CA ASN A 123 8.50 2.71 -1.13
C ASN A 123 9.21 2.47 0.21
N PHE A 124 8.51 2.77 1.30
CA PHE A 124 8.97 2.65 2.70
C PHE A 124 10.06 3.64 3.11
N SER A 125 10.48 4.56 2.24
CA SER A 125 11.34 5.68 2.61
C SER A 125 10.66 6.60 3.63
N VAL A 126 11.45 7.21 4.50
CA VAL A 126 10.97 8.28 5.38
C VAL A 126 10.79 9.54 4.53
N VAL A 127 9.62 10.16 4.61
CA VAL A 127 9.20 11.27 3.75
C VAL A 127 8.52 12.40 4.50
N GLY A 128 8.44 12.29 5.83
CA GLY A 128 7.76 13.29 6.63
C GLY A 128 7.66 12.90 8.11
N SER A 129 6.87 13.69 8.82
CA SER A 129 6.58 13.50 10.23
C SER A 129 5.14 13.85 10.53
N GLY A 130 4.62 13.28 11.61
CA GLY A 130 3.30 13.61 12.13
C GLY A 130 3.25 13.59 13.65
N SER A 131 2.19 14.13 14.23
CA SER A 131 1.97 14.12 15.67
C SER A 131 0.48 14.25 16.00
N ASN A 132 0.07 13.68 17.13
CA ASN A 132 -1.24 13.93 17.73
C ASN A 132 -1.18 14.77 19.01
N GLY A 133 -0.05 15.44 19.27
CA GLY A 133 0.21 16.19 20.51
C GLY A 133 0.71 15.34 21.69
N PHE A 134 0.58 14.00 21.63
CA PHE A 134 1.05 13.06 22.66
C PHE A 134 2.17 12.15 22.16
N THR A 135 2.13 11.80 20.88
CA THR A 135 3.10 10.93 20.22
C THR A 135 3.51 11.55 18.89
N SER A 136 4.80 11.47 18.58
CA SER A 136 5.33 11.79 17.25
C SER A 136 5.36 10.52 16.41
N PHE A 137 5.20 10.67 15.11
CA PHE A 137 5.18 9.59 14.14
C PHE A 137 6.16 9.91 13.02
N THR A 138 6.99 8.93 12.65
CA THR A 138 7.81 8.98 11.45
C THR A 138 6.96 8.54 10.26
N ILE A 139 6.70 9.44 9.30
CA ILE A 139 5.88 9.14 8.14
C ILE A 139 6.74 8.56 7.02
N ARG A 140 6.27 7.45 6.46
CA ARG A 140 6.89 6.74 5.34
C ARG A 140 5.94 6.62 4.17
N LYS A 141 6.50 6.64 2.96
CA LYS A 141 5.76 6.29 1.74
C LYS A 141 5.31 4.83 1.82
N ASP A 142 4.04 4.56 1.54
CA ASP A 142 3.56 3.19 1.42
C ASP A 142 3.58 2.71 -0.05
N ASN A 143 3.23 1.46 -0.29
CA ASN A 143 3.23 0.84 -1.61
C ASN A 143 1.88 0.89 -2.33
N LEU A 144 0.94 1.75 -1.91
CA LEU A 144 -0.40 1.90 -2.49
C LEU A 144 -1.25 0.62 -2.46
N ARG A 145 -0.93 -0.33 -1.56
CA ARG A 145 -1.76 -1.52 -1.37
C ARG A 145 -3.15 -1.14 -0.86
N THR A 146 -4.15 -1.91 -1.27
CA THR A 146 -5.46 -1.88 -0.62
C THR A 146 -5.30 -2.29 0.82
N MET A 147 -5.71 -1.41 1.72
CA MET A 147 -5.68 -1.60 3.17
C MET A 147 -6.99 -2.22 3.65
N PHE A 148 -8.13 -1.72 3.16
CA PHE A 148 -9.46 -2.25 3.45
C PHE A 148 -10.47 -1.84 2.36
N PHE A 149 -11.69 -2.37 2.46
CA PHE A 149 -12.85 -1.89 1.71
C PHE A 149 -13.82 -1.18 2.66
N ASP A 150 -14.39 -0.05 2.24
CA ASP A 150 -15.39 0.67 3.04
C ASP A 150 -16.76 -0.03 3.02
N GLY A 151 -17.72 0.50 3.79
CA GLY A 151 -19.09 -0.03 3.83
C GLY A 151 -19.85 0.03 2.50
N ASN A 152 -19.34 0.77 1.50
CA ASN A 152 -19.90 0.90 0.17
C ASN A 152 -19.14 0.06 -0.88
N GLY A 153 -18.13 -0.71 -0.47
CA GLY A 153 -17.29 -1.53 -1.35
C GLY A 153 -16.17 -0.76 -2.05
N ASN A 154 -15.89 0.49 -1.68
CA ASN A 154 -14.75 1.23 -2.22
C ASN A 154 -13.45 0.68 -1.62
N ALA A 155 -12.47 0.37 -2.48
CA ALA A 155 -11.12 0.05 -2.03
C ALA A 155 -10.43 1.30 -1.48
N CYS A 156 -9.91 1.20 -0.25
CA CYS A 156 -9.10 2.22 0.39
C CYS A 156 -7.63 1.80 0.37
N ARG A 157 -6.79 2.58 -0.30
CA ARG A 157 -5.36 2.34 -0.48
C ARG A 157 -4.55 3.21 0.46
N SER A 158 -3.58 2.60 1.13
CA SER A 158 -2.63 3.32 1.98
C SER A 158 -1.59 4.03 1.12
N VAL A 159 -1.53 5.37 1.23
CA VAL A 159 -0.58 6.21 0.51
C VAL A 159 0.67 6.44 1.35
N TYR A 160 0.46 6.74 2.62
CA TYR A 160 1.51 6.92 3.62
C TYR A 160 1.10 6.23 4.92
N TYR A 161 2.10 5.85 5.71
CA TYR A 161 1.90 5.36 7.07
C TYR A 161 2.88 6.00 8.03
N GLY A 162 2.49 6.12 9.29
CA GLY A 162 3.27 6.70 10.37
C GLY A 162 3.35 5.75 11.55
N LEU A 163 4.56 5.51 12.03
CA LEU A 163 4.84 4.75 13.25
C LEU A 163 5.65 5.62 14.23
N PRO A 164 5.42 5.52 15.55
CA PRO A 164 6.23 6.17 16.59
C PRO A 164 7.73 5.89 16.50
#